data_AF-A0A7V4VVX1-F1
#
_entry.id   AF-A0A7V4VVX1-F1
#
_cell.length_a   1.000
_cell.length_b   1.000
_cell.length_c   1.000
_cell.angle_alpha   90.00
_cell.angle_beta   90.00
_cell.angle_gamma   90.00
#
_symmetry.space_group_name_H-M   'P 1'
#
loop_
_entity.id
_entity.type
_entity.pdbx_description
1 polymer ?
#
loop_
_entity_poly.entity_id
_entity_poly.type
_entity_poly.pdbx_seq_one_letter_code
_entity_poly.pdbx_strand_id
1 'polypeptide(L)' 'MAKKHSVNGRDSAGKRLGVKVVSNQIVPAGKILVRQRGTKILPGRNTGMGSDFTIFSKISGIVKFEFTRGARKQVSVYPA' A
#
# COMPACT_ATOMS: atom_id res chain seq x y z
N MET A 1 -37.31 17.52 32.64
CA MET A 1 -36.85 17.58 31.24
C MET A 1 -35.60 16.71 31.11
N ALA A 2 -35.68 15.55 30.46
CA ALA A 2 -34.58 14.60 30.37
C ALA A 2 -33.56 15.01 29.29
N LYS A 3 -32.30 15.18 29.66
CA LYS A 3 -31.20 15.52 28.75
C LYS A 3 -30.68 14.23 28.11
N LYS A 4 -31.22 13.86 26.94
CA LYS A 4 -30.72 12.73 26.14
C LYS A 4 -29.67 13.25 25.16
N HIS A 5 -28.39 13.03 25.43
CA HIS A 5 -27.31 13.27 24.47
C HIS A 5 -26.68 11.92 24.11
N SER A 6 -27.21 11.24 23.10
CA SER A 6 -26.50 10.14 22.45
C SER A 6 -25.62 10.75 21.35
N VAL A 7 -24.48 11.30 21.74
CA VAL A 7 -23.45 11.68 20.76
C VAL A 7 -22.80 10.40 20.26
N ASN A 8 -23.01 10.08 18.99
CA ASN A 8 -22.43 8.92 18.33
C ASN A 8 -20.91 9.09 18.18
N GLY A 9 -20.16 8.93 19.29
CA GLY A 9 -18.71 9.11 19.37
C GLY A 9 -17.89 7.85 19.12
N ARG A 10 -18.37 6.94 18.26
CA ARG A 10 -17.61 5.73 17.91
C ARG A 10 -16.64 6.06 16.78
N ASP A 11 -15.35 6.06 17.10
CA ASP A 11 -14.28 6.09 16.10
C ASP A 11 -13.40 4.84 16.22
N SER A 12 -12.92 4.37 15.08
CA SER A 12 -12.02 3.22 15.01
C SER A 12 -10.57 3.68 15.04
N ALA A 13 -9.74 3.02 15.85
CA ALA A 13 -8.31 3.27 15.83
C ALA A 13 -7.71 3.12 14.42
N GLY A 14 -6.78 4.02 14.08
CA GLY A 14 -6.10 4.04 12.79
C GLY A 14 -5.40 2.73 12.45
N LYS A 15 -5.63 2.21 11.25
CA LYS A 15 -5.14 0.88 10.82
C LYS A 15 -3.73 0.90 10.22
N ARG A 16 -3.00 2.01 10.34
CA ARG A 16 -1.61 2.19 9.87
C ARG A 16 -1.39 1.77 8.40
N LEU A 17 -2.37 2.04 7.54
CA LEU A 17 -2.28 1.84 6.10
C LEU A 17 -1.28 2.83 5.46
N GLY A 18 -1.09 2.74 4.16
CA GLY A 18 -0.27 3.66 3.36
C GLY A 18 0.98 3.01 2.78
N VAL A 19 1.73 3.86 2.06
CA VAL A 19 3.03 3.53 1.47
C VAL A 19 4.04 3.36 2.59
N LYS A 20 4.84 2.29 2.52
CA LYS A 20 5.88 1.95 3.48
C LYS A 20 7.27 2.20 2.92
N VAL A 21 7.42 2.12 1.60
CA VAL A 21 8.66 2.40 0.89
C VAL A 21 8.36 3.35 -0.27
N VAL A 22 9.12 4.44 -0.36
CA VAL A 22 9.00 5.43 -1.43
C VAL A 22 9.88 5.07 -2.63
N SER A 23 9.71 5.79 -3.74
CA SER A 23 10.49 5.54 -4.96
C SER A 23 12.00 5.71 -4.72
N ASN A 24 12.79 5.01 -5.52
CA ASN A 24 14.26 5.04 -5.51
C ASN A 24 14.92 4.52 -4.23
N GLN A 25 14.19 3.80 -3.38
CA GLN A 25 14.77 3.09 -2.25
C GLN A 25 15.14 1.65 -2.62
N ILE A 26 16.27 1.19 -2.09
CA ILE A 26 16.70 -0.21 -2.16
C ILE A 26 15.93 -1.00 -1.11
N VAL A 27 15.31 -2.10 -1.53
CA VAL A 27 14.59 -3.03 -0.66
C VAL A 27 15.11 -4.45 -0.83
N PRO A 28 15.07 -5.29 0.24
CA PRO A 28 15.25 -6.72 0.09
C PRO A 28 14.00 -7.37 -0.52
N ALA A 29 14.12 -8.63 -0.96
CA ALA A 29 12.97 -9.48 -1.28
C ALA A 29 12.05 -9.67 -0.05
N GLY A 30 10.74 -9.74 -0.28
CA GLY A 30 9.72 -9.90 0.76
C GLY A 30 9.33 -8.62 1.51
N LYS A 31 9.95 -7.47 1.23
CA LYS A 31 9.65 -6.20 1.89
C LYS A 31 8.25 -5.70 1.52
N ILE A 32 7.49 -5.25 2.53
CA ILE A 32 6.19 -4.60 2.30
C ILE A 32 6.41 -3.20 1.73
N LEU A 33 5.83 -2.93 0.57
CA LEU A 33 5.92 -1.65 -0.14
C LEU A 33 4.71 -0.75 0.15
N VAL A 34 3.50 -1.32 0.14
CA VAL A 34 2.25 -0.58 0.34
C VAL A 34 1.24 -1.44 1.09
N ARG A 35 0.65 -0.92 2.18
CA ARG A 35 -0.53 -1.50 2.83
C ARG A 35 -1.76 -0.69 2.45
N GLN A 36 -2.74 -1.29 1.80
CA GLN A 36 -3.89 -0.55 1.25
C GLN A 36 -5.20 -1.31 1.47
N ARG A 37 -6.32 -0.63 1.21
CA ARG A 37 -7.63 -1.26 1.06
C ARG A 37 -8.03 -1.15 -0.40
N GLY A 38 -8.38 -2.28 -1.00
CA GLY A 38 -8.54 -2.40 -2.45
C GLY A 38 -7.25 -2.08 -3.20
N THR A 39 -7.35 -1.99 -4.52
CA THR A 39 -6.20 -1.84 -5.42
C THR A 39 -6.02 -0.40 -5.91
N LYS A 40 -5.68 0.53 -5.00
CA LYS A 40 -5.33 1.91 -5.41
C LYS A 40 -4.04 1.94 -6.22
N ILE A 41 -3.08 1.14 -5.79
CA ILE A 41 -1.84 0.85 -6.51
C ILE A 41 -1.87 -0.61 -6.92
N LEU A 42 -1.45 -0.90 -8.16
CA LEU A 42 -1.35 -2.24 -8.71
C LEU A 42 0.06 -2.81 -8.51
N PRO A 43 0.22 -4.15 -8.49
CA PRO A 43 1.52 -4.77 -8.49
C PRO A 43 2.07 -4.70 -9.92
N GLY A 44 3.26 -4.12 -10.05
CA GLY A 44 4.03 -4.05 -11.28
C GLY A 44 5.04 -5.20 -11.40
N ARG A 45 6.21 -4.90 -11.99
CA ARG A 45 7.27 -5.90 -12.19
C ARG A 45 7.93 -6.26 -10.86
N ASN A 46 8.18 -7.55 -10.66
CA ASN A 46 8.83 -8.11 -9.47
C ASN A 46 8.18 -7.72 -8.14
N THR A 47 6.88 -7.45 -8.15
CA THR A 47 6.07 -7.27 -6.94
C THR A 47 4.93 -8.28 -6.92
N GLY A 48 4.43 -8.56 -5.72
CA GLY A 48 3.29 -9.45 -5.48
C GLY A 48 2.22 -8.73 -4.66
N MET A 49 0.99 -9.23 -4.73
CA MET A 49 -0.11 -8.75 -3.90
C MET A 49 -0.59 -9.87 -2.96
N GLY A 50 -0.73 -9.56 -1.68
CA GLY A 50 -1.33 -10.44 -0.68
C GLY A 50 -2.85 -10.41 -0.71
N SER A 51 -3.49 -11.28 0.08
CA SER A 51 -4.96 -11.38 0.18
C SER A 51 -5.62 -10.10 0.72
N ASP A 52 -4.90 -9.30 1.51
CA ASP A 52 -5.36 -8.01 2.04
C ASP A 52 -5.04 -6.83 1.12
N PHE A 53 -4.65 -7.09 -0.14
CA PHE A 53 -4.19 -6.12 -1.13
C PHE A 53 -2.85 -5.43 -0.81
N THR A 54 -2.13 -5.89 0.22
CA THR A 54 -0.76 -5.42 0.51
C THR A 54 0.17 -5.80 -0.63
N ILE A 55 1.01 -4.86 -1.06
CA ILE A 55 2.02 -5.09 -2.09
C ILE A 55 3.39 -5.30 -1.44
N PHE A 56 4.10 -6.34 -1.89
CA PHE A 56 5.43 -6.71 -1.41
C PHE A 56 6.41 -6.93 -2.57
N SER A 57 7.72 -6.78 -2.31
CA SER A 57 8.78 -7.06 -3.27
C SER A 57 9.02 -8.57 -3.41
N LYS A 58 9.17 -9.07 -4.64
CA LYS A 58 9.57 -10.46 -4.90
C LYS A 58 11.09 -10.63 -4.97
N ILE A 59 11.80 -9.55 -5.30
CA ILE A 59 13.26 -9.52 -5.41
C ILE A 59 13.83 -8.34 -4.61
N SER A 60 15.13 -8.38 -4.38
CA SER A 60 15.87 -7.21 -3.91
C SER A 60 16.13 -6.24 -5.06
N GLY A 61 16.06 -4.94 -4.81
CA GLY A 61 16.28 -3.92 -5.84
C GLY A 61 15.67 -2.57 -5.51
N ILE A 62 15.57 -1.70 -6.51
CA ILE A 62 15.09 -0.33 -6.40
C ILE A 62 13.58 -0.26 -6.68
N VAL A 63 12.83 0.37 -5.78
CA VAL A 63 11.39 0.60 -5.92
C VAL A 63 11.09 1.73 -6.89
N LYS A 64 10.13 1.53 -7.79
CA LYS A 64 9.65 2.57 -8.72
C LYS A 64 8.13 2.57 -8.83
N PHE A 65 7.54 3.76 -8.76
CA PHE A 65 6.11 3.97 -8.99
C PHE A 65 5.89 4.46 -10.41
N GLU A 66 4.98 3.82 -11.12
CA GLU A 66 4.71 4.07 -12.55
C GLU A 66 3.21 4.08 -12.81
N PHE A 67 2.79 4.65 -13.93
CA PHE A 67 1.42 4.52 -14.40
C PHE A 67 1.33 3.35 -15.39
N THR A 68 0.28 2.55 -15.24
CA THR A 68 -0.14 1.58 -16.26
C THR A 68 -0.70 2.29 -17.48
N ARG A 69 -0.84 1.56 -18.60
CA ARG A 69 -1.50 2.06 -19.81
C ARG A 69 -2.93 2.56 -19.57
N GLY A 70 -3.63 2.02 -18.57
CA GLY A 70 -4.97 2.44 -18.16
C GLY A 70 -5.01 3.53 -17.09
N ALA A 71 -3.97 4.35 -16.96
CA ALA A 71 -3.84 5.45 -15.99
C ALA A 71 -3.90 5.04 -14.50
N ARG A 72 -3.87 3.74 -14.18
CA ARG A 72 -3.76 3.26 -12.79
C ARG A 72 -2.32 3.26 -12.34
N LYS A 73 -2.04 3.64 -11.09
CA LYS A 73 -0.70 3.57 -10.51
C LYS A 73 -0.31 2.11 -10.26
N GLN A 74 0.95 1.78 -10.49
CA GLN A 74 1.55 0.50 -10.12
C GLN A 74 2.89 0.72 -9.40
N VAL A 75 3.35 -0.28 -8.67
CA VAL A 75 4.68 -0.29 -8.05
C VAL A 75 5.48 -1.49 -8.52
N SER A 76 6.69 -1.23 -9.02
CA SER A 76 7.64 -2.21 -9.53
C SER A 76 8.93 -2.18 -8.71
N VAL A 77 9.66 -3.29 -8.72
CA VAL A 77 11.04 -3.36 -8.21
C VAL A 77 11.96 -3.78 -9.35
N TYR A 78 13.02 -3.02 -9.58
CA TYR A 78 14.04 -3.32 -10.58
C TYR A 78 15.34 -3.72 -9.90
N PRO A 79 16.08 -4.72 -10.39
CA PRO A 79 17.42 -5.02 -9.88
C PRO A 79 18.27 -3.75 -9.85
N ALA A 80 19.00 -3.56 -8.75
CA ALA A 80 19.98 -2.48 -8.62
C ALA A 80 21.24 -2.81 -9.42
#